data_AF-A0A8S3Q708-F1
#
_entry.id   AF-A0A8S3Q708-F1
#
_cell.length_a   1.000
_cell.length_b   1.000
_cell.length_c   1.000
_cell.angle_alpha   90.00
_cell.angle_beta   90.00
_cell.angle_gamma   90.00
#
_symmetry.space_group_name_H-M   'P 1'
#
loop_
_entity.id
_entity.type
_entity.pdbx_description
1 polymer ?
#
loop_
_entity_poly.entity_id
_entity_poly.type
_entity_poly.pdbx_seq_one_letter_code
_entity_poly.pdbx_strand_id
1 'polypeptide(L)'
;MSETASARVVPSGKIYRQMFDAQLQLTQSLTKIKREDTQSSKALTRQSTGIPLVKLTRDEVSHGLLTERQRTWADGFPNEPYIENPALHKQHRKKAKGSLFGKEVQGLPDVVVPAKMGSNIIDRIAASRKERHEAEVEDMHQELSVINSDIEPRIEKNCETLMNKLEENDEQIAEILERIKTDEDILTYTLDDLYIIWEEVQGHTYKRQEWIKFLDVQLSEIEDERMDRIRDVFLDYAKKLEKISHLMSPDLQRFMDQEAQVINQTMLSNRRAYSDLFVRLMSSDIEREKTQHTTWKRRVEDWRQLKTDLAIQKFMDLKPPASTKSAVYQWNKNIQMVSKEIVCQDCLEQVDAIKKYMIEAGICGLLKAKHIVENKMLPLVGDRQRVYEENLETMEKNLDDHNTKTNDQLKSLFKYAQGSAHVWDVHEIGLAKQERALQEKLENCRQQHDNQNQDKEANLDIVMDKMRQDATEGALKVNLNKALEMLDKIKDAYEIFHQDETGIVKTYPNMVLQELEGYDLAVCKFFMVGRNPEDGQGRPEKVTKSPSKTKKVVITCLLHHK
;
A
#
# COMPACT_ATOMS: atom_id res chain seq x y z
N MET A 1 -69.59 -4.39 13.29
CA MET A 1 -68.43 -3.69 12.71
C MET A 1 -67.19 -4.21 13.40
N SER A 2 -66.14 -4.73 12.77
CA SER A 2 -65.87 -5.23 11.43
C SER A 2 -64.71 -6.21 11.65
N GLU A 3 -64.85 -7.47 11.24
CA GLU A 3 -63.75 -8.43 11.26
C GLU A 3 -62.72 -8.04 10.19
N THR A 4 -61.45 -7.86 10.59
CA THR A 4 -60.32 -7.73 9.68
C THR A 4 -59.56 -9.05 9.63
N ALA A 5 -59.54 -9.65 8.43
CA ALA A 5 -58.94 -10.95 8.15
C ALA A 5 -57.42 -10.99 8.41
N SER A 6 -56.97 -12.06 9.06
CA SER A 6 -55.56 -12.39 9.26
C SER A 6 -54.88 -12.74 7.93
N ALA A 7 -53.86 -11.97 7.56
CA ALA A 7 -53.05 -12.23 6.36
C ALA A 7 -52.15 -13.46 6.56
N ARG A 8 -52.33 -14.46 5.69
CA ARG A 8 -51.57 -15.72 5.67
C ARG A 8 -50.16 -15.46 5.14
N VAL A 9 -49.16 -15.37 6.01
CA VAL A 9 -47.75 -15.32 5.62
C VAL A 9 -47.29 -16.72 5.19
N VAL A 10 -46.90 -16.86 3.92
CA VAL A 10 -46.34 -18.10 3.36
C VAL A 10 -44.81 -18.04 3.42
N PRO A 11 -44.08 -19.11 3.83
CA PRO A 11 -42.64 -19.05 4.02
C PRO A 11 -41.91 -19.01 2.67
N SER A 12 -41.18 -17.92 2.41
CA SER A 12 -40.48 -17.62 1.17
C SER A 12 -39.43 -18.67 0.74
N GLY A 13 -38.94 -19.51 1.65
CA GLY A 13 -37.82 -20.42 1.37
C GLY A 13 -38.11 -21.61 0.45
N LYS A 14 -39.37 -22.06 0.31
CA LYS A 14 -39.69 -23.23 -0.54
C LYS A 14 -39.79 -22.89 -2.03
N ILE A 15 -40.21 -21.67 -2.37
CA ILE A 15 -40.42 -21.23 -3.76
C ILE A 15 -39.08 -20.98 -4.45
N TYR A 16 -38.13 -20.33 -3.77
CA TYR A 16 -36.79 -20.11 -4.32
C TYR A 16 -36.04 -21.43 -4.57
N ARG A 17 -36.22 -22.43 -3.71
CA ARG A 17 -35.59 -23.75 -3.92
C ARG A 17 -36.20 -24.51 -5.10
N GLN A 18 -37.52 -24.43 -5.28
CA GLN A 18 -38.20 -25.02 -6.44
C GLN A 18 -37.84 -24.31 -7.75
N MET A 19 -37.71 -22.99 -7.74
CA MET A 19 -37.24 -22.23 -8.91
C MET A 19 -35.78 -22.53 -9.23
N PHE A 20 -34.93 -22.65 -8.21
CA PHE A 20 -33.53 -23.01 -8.40
C PHE A 20 -33.36 -24.43 -8.94
N ASP A 21 -34.09 -25.41 -8.40
CA ASP A 21 -34.08 -26.79 -8.90
C ASP A 21 -34.62 -26.89 -10.34
N ALA A 22 -35.65 -26.10 -10.68
CA ALA A 22 -36.17 -26.02 -12.04
C ALA A 22 -35.16 -25.37 -13.01
N GLN A 23 -34.47 -24.33 -12.57
CA GLN A 23 -33.42 -23.66 -13.37
C GLN A 23 -32.23 -24.59 -13.58
N LEU A 24 -31.86 -25.36 -12.56
CA LEU A 24 -30.77 -26.34 -12.61
C LEU A 24 -31.10 -27.49 -13.56
N GLN A 25 -32.34 -28.01 -13.52
CA GLN A 25 -32.84 -28.99 -14.50
C GLN A 25 -32.86 -28.44 -15.93
N LEU A 26 -33.26 -27.18 -16.13
CA LEU A 26 -33.28 -26.56 -17.45
C LEU A 26 -31.86 -26.43 -18.02
N THR A 27 -30.89 -26.01 -17.22
CA THR A 27 -29.47 -25.95 -17.63
C THR A 27 -28.87 -27.32 -17.90
N GLN A 28 -29.25 -28.36 -17.16
CA GLN A 28 -28.80 -29.73 -17.42
C GLN A 28 -29.41 -30.28 -18.72
N SER A 29 -30.67 -29.97 -19.01
CA SER A 29 -31.33 -30.34 -20.27
C SER A 29 -30.73 -29.61 -21.48
N LEU A 30 -30.47 -28.31 -21.36
CA LEU A 30 -29.84 -27.51 -22.42
C LEU A 30 -28.39 -27.93 -22.70
N THR A 31 -27.62 -28.27 -21.66
CA THR A 31 -26.25 -28.78 -21.85
C THR A 31 -26.22 -30.18 -22.45
N LYS A 32 -27.26 -31.00 -22.22
CA LYS A 32 -27.42 -32.31 -22.88
C LYS A 32 -27.76 -32.16 -24.38
N ILE A 33 -28.68 -31.26 -24.73
CA ILE A 33 -29.02 -30.93 -26.12
C ILE A 33 -27.80 -30.38 -26.87
N LYS A 34 -27.05 -29.47 -26.24
CA LYS A 34 -25.82 -28.91 -26.82
C LYS A 34 -24.74 -29.98 -27.05
N ARG A 35 -24.64 -31.00 -26.17
CA ARG A 35 -23.72 -32.13 -26.36
C ARG A 35 -24.15 -33.08 -27.47
N GLU A 36 -25.46 -33.28 -27.66
CA GLU A 36 -26.02 -34.08 -28.76
C GLU A 36 -25.82 -33.39 -30.12
N ASP A 37 -25.97 -32.05 -30.20
CA ASP A 37 -25.67 -31.25 -31.41
C ASP A 37 -24.18 -31.21 -31.77
N THR A 38 -23.30 -31.27 -30.77
CA THR A 38 -21.84 -31.25 -30.99
C THR A 38 -21.29 -32.61 -31.44
N GLN A 39 -22.02 -33.72 -31.20
CA GLN A 39 -21.63 -35.06 -31.65
C GLN A 39 -22.13 -35.39 -33.07
N SER A 40 -23.14 -34.68 -33.58
CA SER A 40 -23.69 -34.88 -34.94
C SER A 40 -22.95 -34.09 -36.03
N SER A 41 -21.97 -33.26 -35.68
CA SER A 41 -21.31 -32.29 -36.58
C SER A 41 -19.81 -32.57 -36.86
N LYS A 42 -19.37 -33.84 -36.76
CA LYS A 42 -18.03 -34.29 -37.20
C LYS A 42 -18.10 -35.30 -38.35
N ALA A 43 -18.45 -34.81 -39.53
CA ALA A 43 -17.93 -35.26 -40.82
C ALA A 43 -18.63 -34.45 -41.92
N LEU A 44 -17.93 -33.49 -42.53
CA LEU A 44 -17.97 -33.17 -43.97
C LEU A 44 -17.16 -31.89 -44.21
N THR A 45 -16.10 -32.08 -44.98
CA THR A 45 -15.13 -31.09 -45.43
C THR A 45 -15.84 -29.98 -46.22
N ARG A 46 -15.68 -28.73 -45.79
CA ARG A 46 -16.15 -27.53 -46.50
C ARG A 46 -15.38 -27.38 -47.83
N GLN A 47 -16.03 -27.69 -48.94
CA GLN A 47 -15.77 -26.99 -50.19
C GLN A 47 -16.69 -25.77 -50.28
N SER A 48 -16.10 -24.64 -50.67
CA SER A 48 -16.79 -23.38 -50.93
C SER A 48 -17.72 -23.53 -52.13
N THR A 49 -19.03 -23.43 -51.90
CA THR A 49 -20.01 -22.98 -52.89
C THR A 49 -21.10 -22.21 -52.15
N GLY A 50 -21.38 -20.99 -52.59
CA GLY A 50 -22.44 -20.15 -52.04
C GLY A 50 -23.79 -20.87 -52.02
N ILE A 51 -24.57 -20.58 -50.99
CA ILE A 51 -25.95 -21.08 -50.85
C ILE A 51 -26.74 -20.58 -52.07
N PRO A 52 -27.42 -21.46 -52.84
CA PRO A 52 -28.27 -21.00 -53.93
C PRO A 52 -29.50 -20.30 -53.34
N LEU A 53 -29.71 -19.05 -53.72
CA LEU A 53 -30.95 -18.35 -53.44
C LEU A 53 -32.08 -19.05 -54.19
N VAL A 54 -32.88 -19.86 -53.51
CA VAL A 54 -34.13 -20.41 -54.07
C VAL A 54 -35.13 -19.26 -54.13
N LYS A 55 -35.29 -18.66 -55.31
CA LYS A 55 -36.45 -17.81 -55.60
C LYS A 55 -37.68 -18.70 -55.66
N LEU A 56 -38.43 -18.77 -54.56
CA LEU A 56 -39.79 -19.29 -54.60
C LEU A 56 -40.65 -18.29 -55.37
N THR A 57 -41.26 -18.75 -56.47
CA THR A 57 -42.19 -17.94 -57.26
C THR A 57 -43.52 -17.78 -56.53
N ARG A 58 -44.16 -16.64 -56.78
CA ARG A 58 -45.31 -16.04 -56.08
C ARG A 58 -46.58 -16.92 -55.96
N ASP A 59 -46.64 -18.07 -56.61
CA ASP A 59 -47.81 -18.97 -56.60
C ASP A 59 -47.79 -20.04 -55.49
N GLU A 60 -46.66 -20.25 -54.78
CA GLU A 60 -46.55 -21.32 -53.76
C GLU A 60 -46.79 -20.85 -52.31
N VAL A 61 -47.04 -19.56 -52.05
CA VAL A 61 -47.17 -19.00 -50.69
C VAL A 61 -48.53 -18.33 -50.43
N SER A 62 -49.52 -18.50 -51.31
CA SER A 62 -50.82 -17.84 -51.19
C SER A 62 -51.62 -18.22 -49.93
N HIS A 63 -51.23 -19.29 -49.21
CA HIS A 63 -51.86 -19.71 -47.96
C HIS A 63 -50.92 -19.75 -46.75
N GLY A 64 -49.77 -19.05 -46.80
CA GLY A 64 -48.79 -19.02 -45.72
C GLY A 64 -48.10 -20.38 -45.48
N LEU A 65 -47.06 -20.39 -44.64
CA LEU A 65 -46.29 -21.59 -44.32
C LEU A 65 -47.09 -22.66 -43.53
N LEU A 66 -48.26 -22.29 -43.01
CA LEU A 66 -49.16 -23.15 -42.23
C LEU A 66 -50.55 -23.17 -42.88
N THR A 67 -51.08 -24.39 -43.07
CA THR A 67 -52.46 -24.57 -43.53
C THR A 67 -53.48 -23.93 -42.58
N GLU A 68 -54.65 -23.54 -43.09
CA GLU A 68 -55.76 -22.94 -42.32
C GLU A 68 -55.98 -23.65 -40.98
N ARG A 69 -55.99 -25.00 -41.02
CA ARG A 69 -56.17 -25.90 -39.87
C ARG A 69 -55.07 -25.81 -38.81
N GLN A 70 -53.83 -25.53 -39.22
CA GLN A 70 -52.69 -25.39 -38.31
C GLN A 70 -52.72 -24.04 -37.60
N ARG A 71 -53.25 -23.00 -38.25
CA ARG A 71 -53.48 -21.69 -37.63
C ARG A 71 -54.60 -21.74 -36.59
N THR A 72 -55.73 -22.38 -36.90
CA THR A 72 -56.86 -22.52 -35.94
C THR A 72 -56.47 -23.26 -34.65
N TRP A 73 -55.47 -24.15 -34.71
CA TRP A 73 -54.93 -24.82 -33.52
C TRP A 73 -53.87 -23.99 -32.78
N ALA A 74 -52.99 -23.30 -33.51
CA ALA A 74 -51.92 -22.49 -32.91
C ALA A 74 -52.48 -21.28 -32.14
N ASP A 75 -53.59 -20.73 -32.60
CA ASP A 75 -54.21 -19.52 -32.03
C ASP A 75 -55.32 -19.82 -31.00
N GLY A 76 -55.60 -21.09 -30.70
CA GLY A 76 -56.68 -21.52 -29.82
C GLY A 76 -56.30 -21.62 -28.33
N PHE A 77 -57.21 -21.26 -27.42
CA PHE A 77 -57.00 -21.40 -25.98
C PHE A 77 -57.15 -22.85 -25.50
N PRO A 78 -56.39 -23.31 -24.48
CA PRO A 78 -56.52 -24.66 -23.96
C PRO A 78 -57.92 -24.87 -23.33
N ASN A 79 -58.72 -25.78 -23.89
CA ASN A 79 -60.09 -26.20 -23.50
C ASN A 79 -61.30 -25.51 -24.18
N GLU A 80 -61.15 -24.96 -25.39
CA GLU A 80 -62.32 -24.63 -26.21
C GLU A 80 -63.00 -25.89 -26.79
N PRO A 81 -64.34 -26.03 -26.67
CA PRO A 81 -65.06 -27.25 -27.05
C PRO A 81 -65.14 -27.54 -28.56
N TYR A 82 -64.72 -26.59 -29.41
CA TYR A 82 -64.78 -26.71 -30.88
C TYR A 82 -63.40 -26.89 -31.54
N ILE A 83 -62.32 -26.91 -30.76
CA ILE A 83 -60.96 -27.11 -31.28
C ILE A 83 -60.63 -28.60 -31.23
N GLU A 84 -60.40 -29.18 -32.41
CA GLU A 84 -60.17 -30.61 -32.59
C GLU A 84 -58.79 -31.03 -32.04
N ASN A 85 -58.73 -32.00 -31.12
CA ASN A 85 -57.47 -32.51 -30.57
C ASN A 85 -56.65 -33.24 -31.65
N PRO A 86 -55.42 -32.77 -32.00
CA PRO A 86 -54.61 -33.36 -33.06
C PRO A 86 -54.25 -34.84 -32.84
N ALA A 87 -54.22 -35.30 -31.58
CA ALA A 87 -53.92 -36.69 -31.25
C ALA A 87 -55.08 -37.65 -31.58
N LEU A 88 -56.34 -37.17 -31.54
CA LEU A 88 -57.53 -37.98 -31.85
C LEU A 88 -57.82 -38.07 -33.35
N HIS A 89 -57.47 -37.04 -34.12
CA HIS A 89 -57.66 -37.00 -35.59
C HIS A 89 -56.88 -38.12 -36.33
N LYS A 90 -55.73 -38.56 -35.78
CA LYS A 90 -54.97 -39.69 -36.35
C LYS A 90 -55.61 -41.06 -36.06
N GLN A 91 -56.47 -41.15 -35.04
CA GLN A 91 -57.13 -42.38 -34.61
C GLN A 91 -58.48 -42.61 -35.33
N HIS A 92 -59.19 -41.53 -35.70
CA HIS A 92 -60.47 -41.62 -36.43
C HIS A 92 -60.33 -41.84 -37.95
N ARG A 93 -59.15 -41.60 -38.54
CA ARG A 93 -58.92 -41.82 -39.99
C ARG A 93 -58.82 -43.31 -40.39
N LYS A 94 -58.86 -44.23 -39.42
CA LYS A 94 -58.99 -45.68 -39.63
C LYS A 94 -60.32 -46.21 -39.12
N LYS A 95 -61.45 -45.65 -39.58
CA LYS A 95 -62.74 -46.35 -39.68
C LYS A 95 -63.73 -45.47 -40.45
N ALA A 96 -64.67 -46.13 -41.13
CA ALA A 96 -65.79 -45.60 -41.88
C ALA A 96 -65.51 -45.10 -43.32
N LYS A 97 -65.30 -46.07 -44.21
CA LYS A 97 -66.02 -46.07 -45.49
C LYS A 97 -67.50 -46.39 -45.20
N GLY A 98 -68.42 -45.67 -45.82
CA GLY A 98 -69.73 -46.22 -46.18
C GLY A 98 -70.95 -45.36 -45.84
N SER A 99 -71.75 -45.16 -46.90
CA SER A 99 -73.22 -45.12 -46.89
C SER A 99 -73.87 -43.80 -46.43
N LEU A 100 -74.38 -42.98 -47.36
CA LEU A 100 -75.72 -43.05 -47.97
C LEU A 100 -76.86 -42.62 -47.03
N PHE A 101 -77.66 -41.70 -47.57
CA PHE A 101 -79.00 -41.27 -47.16
C PHE A 101 -79.12 -40.38 -45.92
N GLY A 102 -79.40 -39.11 -46.19
CA GLY A 102 -80.03 -38.20 -45.26
C GLY A 102 -81.46 -38.62 -44.93
N LYS A 103 -81.85 -38.24 -43.71
CA LYS A 103 -83.22 -37.92 -43.33
C LYS A 103 -83.18 -36.52 -42.74
N GLU A 104 -83.84 -35.58 -43.42
CA GLU A 104 -85.02 -34.86 -42.90
C GLU A 104 -85.06 -34.70 -41.36
N VAL A 105 -85.23 -33.52 -40.76
CA VAL A 105 -86.32 -32.56 -40.94
C VAL A 105 -85.96 -31.25 -40.20
N GLN A 106 -86.58 -30.14 -40.65
CA GLN A 106 -86.96 -28.92 -39.89
C GLN A 106 -85.99 -27.74 -39.79
N GLY A 107 -86.41 -26.65 -40.45
CA GLY A 107 -86.01 -25.28 -40.15
C GLY A 107 -86.02 -24.40 -41.40
N LEU A 108 -87.19 -23.88 -41.79
CA LEU A 108 -87.28 -22.80 -42.80
C LEU A 108 -86.56 -21.54 -42.28
N PRO A 109 -85.86 -20.77 -43.14
CA PRO A 109 -85.01 -19.65 -42.74
C PRO A 109 -85.79 -18.34 -42.63
N ASP A 110 -85.63 -17.63 -41.50
CA ASP A 110 -86.31 -16.35 -41.19
C ASP A 110 -85.48 -15.11 -41.58
N VAL A 111 -84.50 -15.25 -42.47
CA VAL A 111 -83.76 -14.11 -43.02
C VAL A 111 -83.54 -14.33 -44.51
N VAL A 112 -84.32 -13.59 -45.31
CA VAL A 112 -84.07 -13.39 -46.73
C VAL A 112 -82.76 -12.62 -46.86
N VAL A 113 -81.65 -13.32 -47.06
CA VAL A 113 -80.39 -12.70 -47.52
C VAL A 113 -80.57 -12.40 -49.01
N PRO A 114 -80.50 -11.14 -49.47
CA PRO A 114 -80.46 -10.86 -50.88
C PRO A 114 -79.14 -11.41 -51.43
N ALA A 115 -79.20 -12.46 -52.25
CA ALA A 115 -78.12 -12.88 -53.12
C ALA A 115 -77.90 -11.79 -54.19
N LYS A 116 -77.21 -10.71 -53.81
CA LYS A 116 -76.54 -9.84 -54.77
C LYS A 116 -75.11 -10.36 -54.90
N MET A 117 -74.74 -10.84 -56.09
CA MET A 117 -73.35 -10.78 -56.55
C MET A 117 -72.96 -9.30 -56.60
N GLY A 118 -72.63 -8.73 -55.45
CA GLY A 118 -71.88 -7.49 -55.35
C GLY A 118 -70.51 -7.77 -55.92
N SER A 119 -70.13 -7.01 -56.93
CA SER A 119 -68.81 -7.11 -57.53
C SER A 119 -67.70 -7.07 -56.48
N ASN A 120 -66.85 -8.11 -56.40
CA ASN A 120 -65.64 -8.21 -55.56
C ASN A 120 -64.58 -7.11 -55.87
N ILE A 121 -64.93 -6.09 -56.64
CA ILE A 121 -64.06 -4.98 -57.00
C ILE A 121 -63.68 -4.16 -55.77
N ILE A 122 -64.60 -3.92 -54.82
CA ILE A 122 -64.30 -3.13 -53.61
C ILE A 122 -63.28 -3.86 -52.73
N ASP A 123 -63.49 -5.16 -52.50
CA ASP A 123 -62.56 -5.98 -51.70
C ASP A 123 -61.20 -6.14 -52.38
N ARG A 124 -61.17 -6.27 -53.71
CA ARG A 124 -59.91 -6.29 -54.48
C ARG A 124 -59.18 -4.95 -54.46
N ILE A 125 -59.89 -3.83 -54.49
CA ILE A 125 -59.30 -2.48 -54.36
C ILE A 125 -58.77 -2.28 -52.93
N ALA A 126 -59.51 -2.71 -51.91
CA ALA A 126 -59.07 -2.64 -50.52
C ALA A 126 -57.83 -3.51 -50.26
N ALA A 127 -57.81 -4.75 -50.77
CA ALA A 127 -56.66 -5.64 -50.70
C ALA A 127 -55.44 -5.07 -51.45
N SER A 128 -55.64 -4.48 -52.63
CA SER A 128 -54.56 -3.82 -53.38
C SER A 128 -54.04 -2.55 -52.71
N ARG A 129 -54.90 -1.78 -52.02
CA ARG A 129 -54.46 -0.63 -51.19
C ARG A 129 -53.67 -1.09 -49.97
N LYS A 130 -54.09 -2.19 -49.34
CA LYS A 130 -53.37 -2.81 -48.22
C LYS A 130 -51.98 -3.28 -48.63
N GLU A 131 -51.87 -4.04 -49.71
CA GLU A 131 -50.57 -4.53 -50.24
C GLU A 131 -49.63 -3.37 -50.56
N ARG A 132 -50.12 -2.28 -51.18
CA ARG A 132 -49.31 -1.09 -51.43
C ARG A 132 -48.91 -0.34 -50.16
N HIS A 133 -49.79 -0.28 -49.17
CA HIS A 133 -49.49 0.34 -47.88
C HIS A 133 -48.41 -0.45 -47.12
N GLU A 134 -48.55 -1.78 -47.06
CA GLU A 134 -47.57 -2.66 -46.43
C GLU A 134 -46.20 -2.59 -47.14
N ALA A 135 -46.18 -2.55 -48.47
CA ALA A 135 -44.94 -2.37 -49.24
C ALA A 135 -44.24 -1.03 -48.94
N GLU A 136 -44.99 0.08 -48.89
CA GLU A 136 -44.39 1.39 -48.59
C GLU A 136 -43.94 1.53 -47.12
N VAL A 137 -44.58 0.81 -46.19
CA VAL A 137 -44.09 0.71 -44.80
C VAL A 137 -42.79 -0.10 -44.74
N GLU A 138 -42.70 -1.20 -45.49
CA GLU A 138 -41.46 -1.98 -45.59
C GLU A 138 -40.32 -1.15 -46.20
N ASP A 139 -40.59 -0.38 -47.24
CA ASP A 139 -39.62 0.55 -47.85
C ASP A 139 -39.17 1.63 -46.84
N MET A 140 -40.09 2.19 -46.05
CA MET A 140 -39.77 3.13 -44.96
C MET A 140 -38.81 2.49 -43.94
N HIS A 141 -39.12 1.27 -43.48
CA HIS A 141 -38.25 0.55 -42.53
C HIS A 141 -36.88 0.23 -43.13
N GLN A 142 -36.81 -0.07 -44.43
CA GLN A 142 -35.55 -0.29 -45.13
C GLN A 142 -34.71 1.00 -45.20
N GLU A 143 -35.30 2.16 -45.49
CA GLU A 143 -34.60 3.44 -45.47
C GLU A 143 -34.07 3.79 -44.07
N LEU A 144 -34.86 3.55 -43.01
CA LEU A 144 -34.40 3.72 -41.63
C LEU A 144 -33.22 2.79 -41.30
N SER A 145 -33.21 1.56 -41.81
CA SER A 145 -32.10 0.62 -41.66
C SER A 145 -30.83 1.07 -42.39
N VAL A 146 -30.98 1.70 -43.55
CA VAL A 146 -29.85 2.31 -44.29
C VAL A 146 -29.25 3.48 -43.48
N ILE A 147 -30.08 4.34 -42.86
CA ILE A 147 -29.59 5.41 -41.98
C ILE A 147 -28.76 4.84 -40.83
N ASN A 148 -29.25 3.77 -40.19
CA ASN A 148 -28.51 3.11 -39.10
C ASN A 148 -27.18 2.54 -39.59
N SER A 149 -27.16 1.88 -40.74
CA SER A 149 -25.95 1.27 -41.32
C SER A 149 -24.86 2.29 -41.68
N ASP A 150 -25.24 3.55 -41.91
CA ASP A 150 -24.32 4.65 -42.20
C ASP A 150 -23.80 5.35 -40.91
N ILE A 151 -24.66 5.46 -39.89
CA ILE A 151 -24.35 6.20 -38.67
C ILE A 151 -23.59 5.37 -37.63
N GLU A 152 -23.94 4.09 -37.41
CA GLU A 152 -23.28 3.25 -36.41
C GLU A 152 -21.75 3.13 -36.63
N PRO A 153 -21.23 2.94 -37.87
CA PRO A 153 -19.78 2.91 -38.10
C PRO A 153 -19.07 4.24 -37.79
N ARG A 154 -19.76 5.38 -37.92
CA ARG A 154 -19.20 6.70 -37.57
C ARG A 154 -19.03 6.84 -36.06
N ILE A 155 -20.00 6.33 -35.29
CA ILE A 155 -19.94 6.27 -33.83
C ILE A 155 -18.79 5.39 -33.38
N GLU A 156 -18.69 4.16 -33.92
CA GLU A 156 -17.60 3.23 -33.61
C GLU A 156 -16.23 3.84 -33.90
N LYS A 157 -16.04 4.42 -35.08
CA LYS A 157 -14.79 5.07 -35.48
C LYS A 157 -14.37 6.20 -34.55
N ASN A 158 -15.31 7.05 -34.13
CA ASN A 158 -15.01 8.16 -33.21
C ASN A 158 -14.61 7.64 -31.82
N CYS A 159 -15.30 6.60 -31.33
CA CYS A 159 -14.96 5.94 -30.07
C CYS A 159 -13.59 5.26 -30.12
N GLU A 160 -13.28 4.52 -31.19
CA GLU A 160 -11.96 3.89 -31.40
C GLU A 160 -10.84 4.92 -31.47
N THR A 161 -11.08 6.05 -32.15
CA THR A 161 -10.11 7.14 -32.24
C THR A 161 -9.80 7.73 -30.86
N LEU A 162 -10.81 7.91 -29.99
CA LEU A 162 -10.57 8.35 -28.62
C LEU A 162 -9.82 7.28 -27.83
N MET A 163 -10.24 6.01 -27.92
CA MET A 163 -9.62 4.90 -27.20
C MET A 163 -8.12 4.83 -27.47
N ASN A 164 -7.70 4.85 -28.73
CA ASN A 164 -6.28 4.82 -29.11
C ASN A 164 -5.51 6.03 -28.55
N LYS A 165 -6.09 7.24 -28.61
CA LYS A 165 -5.46 8.44 -28.03
C LYS A 165 -5.27 8.35 -26.52
N LEU A 166 -6.24 7.74 -25.81
CA LEU A 166 -6.15 7.56 -24.37
C LEU A 166 -5.09 6.51 -24.00
N GLU A 167 -4.97 5.44 -24.77
CA GLU A 167 -3.95 4.40 -24.59
C GLU A 167 -2.53 4.94 -24.83
N GLU A 168 -2.29 5.63 -25.95
CA GLU A 168 -1.00 6.28 -26.25
C GLU A 168 -0.60 7.28 -25.15
N ASN A 169 -1.58 7.98 -24.58
CA ASN A 169 -1.35 8.94 -23.51
C ASN A 169 -1.06 8.26 -22.16
N ASP A 170 -1.67 7.11 -21.90
CA ASP A 170 -1.37 6.31 -20.70
C ASP A 170 0.08 5.79 -20.75
N GLU A 171 0.58 5.40 -21.93
CA GLU A 171 1.99 5.04 -22.13
C GLU A 171 2.92 6.23 -21.86
N GLN A 172 2.60 7.41 -22.40
CA GLN A 172 3.38 8.63 -22.15
C GLN A 172 3.45 8.95 -20.65
N ILE A 173 2.31 8.92 -19.94
CA ILE A 173 2.29 9.20 -18.50
C ILE A 173 3.10 8.15 -17.72
N ALA A 174 3.05 6.88 -18.13
CA ALA A 174 3.85 5.82 -17.52
C ALA A 174 5.35 6.10 -17.67
N GLU A 175 5.81 6.55 -18.84
CA GLU A 175 7.20 6.97 -19.07
C GLU A 175 7.61 8.14 -18.16
N ILE A 176 6.71 9.11 -17.91
CA ILE A 176 6.98 10.21 -16.99
C ILE A 176 7.18 9.70 -15.56
N LEU A 177 6.27 8.84 -15.09
CA LEU A 177 6.30 8.32 -13.73
C LEU A 177 7.43 7.31 -13.49
N GLU A 178 7.93 6.64 -14.54
CA GLU A 178 9.07 5.72 -14.43
C GLU A 178 10.34 6.46 -13.98
N ARG A 179 10.50 7.75 -14.33
CA ARG A 179 11.66 8.58 -13.95
C ARG A 179 11.86 8.73 -12.44
N ILE A 180 10.81 8.56 -11.64
CA ILE A 180 10.82 8.72 -10.17
C ILE A 180 10.64 7.39 -9.44
N LYS A 181 10.61 6.27 -10.15
CA LYS A 181 10.27 4.97 -9.59
C LYS A 181 11.38 4.36 -8.76
N THR A 182 12.64 4.53 -9.15
CA THR A 182 13.77 3.98 -8.39
C THR A 182 14.25 4.99 -7.35
N ASP A 183 14.83 4.47 -6.26
CA ASP A 183 15.36 5.28 -5.17
C ASP A 183 16.67 5.98 -5.54
N GLU A 184 17.43 5.43 -6.49
CA GLU A 184 18.65 6.05 -7.01
C GLU A 184 18.32 7.26 -7.88
N ASP A 185 17.34 7.11 -8.79
CA ASP A 185 16.93 8.19 -9.69
C ASP A 185 16.34 9.35 -8.88
N ILE A 186 15.44 9.05 -7.93
CA ILE A 186 14.76 10.09 -7.15
C ILE A 186 15.74 10.94 -6.34
N LEU A 187 16.82 10.34 -5.84
CA LEU A 187 17.87 11.05 -5.09
C LEU A 187 18.63 12.08 -5.92
N THR A 188 18.65 11.97 -7.25
CA THR A 188 19.30 12.94 -8.14
C THR A 188 18.49 14.23 -8.30
N TYR A 189 17.17 14.16 -8.10
CA TYR A 189 16.27 15.29 -8.26
C TYR A 189 16.27 16.22 -7.05
N THR A 190 16.05 17.50 -7.34
CA THR A 190 15.57 18.46 -6.35
C THR A 190 14.06 18.36 -6.21
N LEU A 191 13.54 18.96 -5.15
CA LEU A 191 12.11 19.03 -4.93
C LEU A 191 11.37 19.75 -6.07
N ASP A 192 11.91 20.88 -6.55
CA ASP A 192 11.32 21.64 -7.67
C ASP A 192 11.21 20.75 -8.92
N ASP A 193 12.23 19.93 -9.17
CA ASP A 193 12.19 18.98 -10.29
C ASP A 193 11.07 17.93 -10.13
N LEU A 194 10.79 17.47 -8.89
CA LEU A 194 9.67 16.56 -8.63
C LEU A 194 8.31 17.25 -8.86
N TYR A 195 8.19 18.55 -8.56
CA TYR A 195 6.98 19.31 -8.90
C TYR A 195 6.83 19.50 -10.42
N ILE A 196 7.91 19.77 -11.16
CA ILE A 196 7.88 19.85 -12.62
C ILE A 196 7.38 18.54 -13.24
N ILE A 197 7.85 17.39 -12.72
CA ILE A 197 7.38 16.07 -13.17
C ILE A 197 5.87 15.92 -12.94
N TRP A 198 5.34 16.42 -11.82
CA TRP A 198 3.90 16.40 -11.56
C TRP A 198 3.12 17.35 -12.48
N GLU A 199 3.63 18.56 -12.73
CA GLU A 199 3.02 19.50 -13.68
C GLU A 199 2.94 18.91 -15.09
N GLU A 200 3.97 18.18 -15.53
CA GLU A 200 3.93 17.44 -16.79
C GLU A 200 2.77 16.44 -16.80
N VAL A 201 2.68 15.56 -15.78
CA VAL A 201 1.58 14.57 -15.65
C VAL A 201 0.21 15.25 -15.63
N GLN A 202 0.05 16.33 -14.86
CA GLN A 202 -1.18 17.10 -14.79
C GLN A 202 -1.54 17.73 -16.15
N GLY A 203 -0.55 18.16 -16.91
CA GLY A 203 -0.70 18.64 -18.29
C GLY A 203 -1.40 17.64 -19.22
N HIS A 204 -1.19 16.33 -19.02
CA HIS A 204 -1.87 15.29 -19.79
C HIS A 204 -3.36 15.16 -19.39
N THR A 205 -3.72 15.39 -18.13
CA THR A 205 -5.12 15.36 -17.67
C THR A 205 -5.99 16.37 -18.43
N TYR A 206 -5.52 17.61 -18.61
CA TYR A 206 -6.27 18.63 -19.35
C TYR A 206 -6.56 18.20 -20.80
N LYS A 207 -5.56 17.67 -21.49
CA LYS A 207 -5.71 17.18 -22.88
C LYS A 207 -6.74 16.06 -22.98
N ARG A 208 -6.73 15.12 -22.05
CA ARG A 208 -7.68 14.00 -22.03
C ARG A 208 -9.11 14.46 -21.80
N GLN A 209 -9.32 15.38 -20.86
CA GLN A 209 -10.64 15.95 -20.61
C GLN A 209 -11.19 16.70 -21.81
N GLU A 210 -10.33 17.40 -22.57
CA GLU A 210 -10.71 18.02 -23.84
C GLU A 210 -11.12 16.98 -24.89
N TRP A 211 -10.37 15.89 -25.04
CA TRP A 211 -10.72 14.81 -25.97
C TRP A 211 -12.04 14.13 -25.61
N ILE A 212 -12.31 13.90 -24.32
CA ILE A 212 -13.56 13.32 -23.84
C ILE A 212 -14.74 14.26 -24.13
N LYS A 213 -14.59 15.56 -23.86
CA LYS A 213 -15.61 16.58 -24.20
C LYS A 213 -15.85 16.66 -25.70
N PHE A 214 -14.78 16.59 -26.49
CA PHE A 214 -14.89 16.61 -27.93
C PHE A 214 -15.68 15.39 -28.46
N LEU A 215 -15.44 14.19 -27.92
CA LEU A 215 -16.23 13.00 -28.29
C LEU A 215 -17.71 13.18 -27.96
N ASP A 216 -18.05 13.73 -26.79
CA ASP A 216 -19.44 13.96 -26.36
C ASP A 216 -20.20 14.89 -27.33
N VAL A 217 -19.54 15.96 -27.79
CA VAL A 217 -20.09 16.85 -28.82
C VAL A 217 -20.27 16.10 -30.15
N GLN A 218 -19.25 15.37 -30.61
CA GLN A 218 -19.34 14.61 -31.87
C GLN A 218 -20.45 13.55 -31.86
N LEU A 219 -20.66 12.85 -30.73
CA LEU A 219 -21.73 11.86 -30.61
C LEU A 219 -23.12 12.53 -30.59
N SER A 220 -23.23 13.70 -29.94
CA SER A 220 -24.46 14.48 -29.94
C SER A 220 -24.83 14.98 -31.33
N GLU A 221 -23.85 15.51 -32.08
CA GLU A 221 -24.05 15.97 -33.46
C GLU A 221 -24.45 14.82 -34.40
N ILE A 222 -23.86 13.64 -34.23
CA ILE A 222 -24.23 12.45 -35.02
C ILE A 222 -25.68 12.02 -34.74
N GLU A 223 -26.14 12.07 -33.49
CA GLU A 223 -27.53 11.75 -33.16
C GLU A 223 -28.51 12.85 -33.58
N ASP A 224 -28.10 14.12 -33.58
CA ASP A 224 -28.89 15.20 -34.16
C ASP A 224 -29.08 14.99 -35.68
N GLU A 225 -28.01 14.64 -36.40
CA GLU A 225 -28.07 14.29 -37.83
C GLU A 225 -28.96 13.07 -38.09
N ARG A 226 -28.85 12.02 -37.26
CA ARG A 226 -29.73 10.84 -37.31
C ARG A 226 -31.19 11.24 -37.20
N MET A 227 -31.51 12.09 -36.22
CA MET A 227 -32.86 12.54 -35.95
C MET A 227 -33.45 13.34 -37.13
N ASP A 228 -32.65 14.23 -37.71
CA ASP A 228 -33.09 15.03 -38.85
C ASP A 228 -33.36 14.17 -40.09
N ARG A 229 -32.49 13.20 -40.39
CA ARG A 229 -32.70 12.25 -41.50
C ARG A 229 -33.93 11.37 -41.29
N ILE A 230 -34.15 10.88 -40.07
CA ILE A 230 -35.34 10.10 -39.73
C ILE A 230 -36.60 10.96 -39.89
N ARG A 231 -36.57 12.24 -39.47
CA ARG A 231 -37.69 13.16 -39.62
C ARG A 231 -38.09 13.32 -41.09
N ASP A 232 -37.12 13.47 -41.98
CA ASP A 232 -37.36 13.61 -43.41
C ASP A 232 -38.02 12.35 -44.00
N VAL A 233 -37.54 11.15 -43.63
CA VAL A 233 -38.16 9.87 -44.01
C VAL A 233 -39.62 9.82 -43.55
N PHE A 234 -39.89 10.14 -42.28
CA PHE A 234 -41.26 10.14 -41.74
C PHE A 234 -42.19 11.10 -42.47
N LEU A 235 -41.72 12.31 -42.82
CA LEU A 235 -42.51 13.31 -43.54
C LEU A 235 -42.85 12.87 -44.96
N ASP A 236 -41.92 12.20 -45.64
CA ASP A 236 -42.11 11.74 -47.01
C ASP A 236 -43.02 10.51 -47.07
N TYR A 237 -42.81 9.53 -46.20
CA TYR A 237 -43.66 8.35 -46.14
C TYR A 237 -45.06 8.65 -45.59
N ALA A 238 -45.23 9.62 -44.67
CA ALA A 238 -46.57 10.07 -44.28
C ALA A 238 -47.39 10.56 -45.49
N LYS A 239 -46.79 11.35 -46.38
CA LYS A 239 -47.45 11.83 -47.62
C LYS A 239 -47.73 10.68 -48.60
N LYS A 240 -46.82 9.71 -48.74
CA LYS A 240 -47.01 8.55 -49.62
C LYS A 240 -48.16 7.66 -49.12
N LEU A 241 -48.18 7.35 -47.82
CA LEU A 241 -49.22 6.52 -47.19
C LEU A 241 -50.59 7.20 -47.21
N GLU A 242 -50.66 8.53 -47.04
CA GLU A 242 -51.89 9.31 -47.16
C GLU A 242 -52.50 9.20 -48.56
N LYS A 243 -51.68 9.27 -49.62
CA LYS A 243 -52.12 9.11 -51.02
C LYS A 243 -52.68 7.71 -51.32
N ILE A 244 -52.22 6.68 -50.62
CA ILE A 244 -52.69 5.30 -50.81
C ILE A 244 -54.12 5.14 -50.26
N SER A 245 -54.51 5.93 -49.26
CA SER A 245 -55.85 5.95 -48.65
C SER A 245 -56.33 4.56 -48.19
N HIS A 246 -55.39 3.76 -47.65
CA HIS A 246 -55.70 2.46 -47.03
C HIS A 246 -56.27 2.64 -45.63
N LEU A 247 -55.65 3.52 -44.83
CA LEU A 247 -56.09 3.94 -43.50
C LEU A 247 -56.85 5.27 -43.59
N MET A 248 -57.79 5.49 -42.68
CA MET A 248 -58.38 6.81 -42.47
C MET A 248 -57.32 7.76 -41.90
N SER A 249 -57.41 9.05 -42.22
CA SER A 249 -56.42 10.05 -41.77
C SER A 249 -56.12 10.00 -40.26
N PRO A 250 -57.10 9.84 -39.35
CA PRO A 250 -56.82 9.69 -37.91
C PRO A 250 -56.06 8.41 -37.55
N ASP A 251 -56.31 7.31 -38.27
CA ASP A 251 -55.66 6.02 -38.01
C ASP A 251 -54.24 5.99 -38.59
N LEU A 252 -54.02 6.65 -39.73
CA LEU A 252 -52.69 6.85 -40.29
C LEU A 252 -51.81 7.71 -39.36
N GLN A 253 -52.36 8.80 -38.80
CA GLN A 253 -51.64 9.62 -37.81
C GLN A 253 -51.25 8.81 -36.57
N ARG A 254 -52.17 8.00 -36.03
CA ARG A 254 -51.89 7.11 -34.90
C ARG A 254 -50.79 6.09 -35.22
N PHE A 255 -50.78 5.54 -36.42
CA PHE A 255 -49.74 4.63 -36.87
C PHE A 255 -48.37 5.33 -36.93
N MET A 256 -48.29 6.51 -37.58
CA MET A 256 -47.05 7.28 -37.64
C MET A 256 -46.55 7.69 -36.26
N ASP A 257 -47.45 8.07 -35.35
CA ASP A 257 -47.11 8.41 -33.96
C ASP A 257 -46.52 7.21 -33.20
N GLN A 258 -47.08 6.00 -33.40
CA GLN A 258 -46.55 4.78 -32.79
C GLN A 258 -45.14 4.45 -33.29
N GLU A 259 -44.92 4.51 -34.60
CA GLU A 259 -43.60 4.29 -35.20
C GLU A 259 -42.58 5.34 -34.72
N ALA A 260 -42.97 6.61 -34.69
CA ALA A 260 -42.13 7.69 -34.19
C ALA A 260 -41.81 7.52 -32.69
N GLN A 261 -42.78 7.06 -31.89
CA GLN A 261 -42.58 6.80 -30.47
C GLN A 261 -41.53 5.72 -30.22
N VAL A 262 -41.55 4.62 -30.97
CA VAL A 262 -40.55 3.55 -30.85
C VAL A 262 -39.15 4.09 -31.14
N ILE A 263 -39.00 4.87 -32.21
CA ILE A 263 -37.70 5.46 -32.57
C ILE A 263 -37.23 6.46 -31.52
N ASN A 264 -38.12 7.36 -31.07
CA ASN A 264 -37.80 8.33 -30.03
C ASN A 264 -37.35 7.65 -28.74
N GLN A 265 -37.93 6.51 -28.37
CA GLN A 265 -37.46 5.73 -27.22
C GLN A 265 -36.03 5.23 -27.42
N THR A 266 -35.69 4.70 -28.59
CA THR A 266 -34.33 4.27 -28.92
C THR A 266 -33.35 5.46 -28.89
N MET A 267 -33.71 6.60 -29.50
CA MET A 267 -32.87 7.79 -29.53
C MET A 267 -32.61 8.36 -28.12
N LEU A 268 -33.64 8.40 -27.27
CA LEU A 268 -33.47 8.80 -25.87
C LEU A 268 -32.60 7.81 -25.08
N SER A 269 -32.70 6.52 -25.39
CA SER A 269 -31.82 5.51 -24.80
C SER A 269 -30.36 5.72 -25.22
N ASN A 270 -30.10 6.00 -26.50
CA ASN A 270 -28.76 6.29 -27.02
C ASN A 270 -28.17 7.55 -26.37
N ARG A 271 -28.92 8.65 -26.32
CA ARG A 271 -28.46 9.88 -25.66
C ARG A 271 -28.13 9.67 -24.19
N ARG A 272 -28.94 8.86 -23.49
CA ARG A 272 -28.66 8.48 -22.11
C ARG A 272 -27.37 7.65 -22.02
N ALA A 273 -27.16 6.72 -22.93
CA ALA A 273 -25.93 5.92 -22.98
C ALA A 273 -24.69 6.78 -23.22
N TYR A 274 -24.75 7.78 -24.10
CA TYR A 274 -23.63 8.71 -24.33
C TYR A 274 -23.36 9.62 -23.14
N SER A 275 -24.42 10.13 -22.51
CA SER A 275 -24.27 10.91 -21.27
C SER A 275 -23.63 10.07 -20.16
N ASP A 276 -24.04 8.81 -20.01
CA ASP A 276 -23.44 7.87 -19.04
C ASP A 276 -21.99 7.53 -19.41
N LEU A 277 -21.69 7.33 -20.69
CA LEU A 277 -20.32 7.13 -21.17
C LEU A 277 -19.42 8.32 -20.82
N PHE A 278 -19.88 9.56 -21.09
CA PHE A 278 -19.15 10.77 -20.73
C PHE A 278 -18.85 10.84 -19.24
N VAL A 279 -19.86 10.62 -18.39
CA VAL A 279 -19.71 10.64 -16.93
C VAL A 279 -18.72 9.56 -16.46
N ARG A 280 -18.80 8.35 -17.02
CA ARG A 280 -17.89 7.25 -16.68
C ARG A 280 -16.46 7.54 -17.11
N LEU A 281 -16.26 8.05 -18.32
CA LEU A 281 -14.93 8.44 -18.82
C LEU A 281 -14.31 9.54 -17.96
N MET A 282 -15.07 10.58 -17.64
CA MET A 282 -14.61 11.67 -16.78
C MET A 282 -14.28 11.19 -15.36
N SER A 283 -15.14 10.32 -14.80
CA SER A 283 -14.92 9.76 -13.46
C SER A 283 -13.69 8.85 -13.42
N SER A 284 -13.50 8.02 -14.45
CA SER A 284 -12.31 7.18 -14.61
C SER A 284 -11.04 8.03 -14.78
N ASP A 285 -11.13 9.15 -15.48
CA ASP A 285 -10.01 10.09 -15.67
C ASP A 285 -9.58 10.73 -14.35
N ILE A 286 -10.55 11.19 -13.55
CA ILE A 286 -10.32 11.75 -12.20
C ILE A 286 -9.74 10.69 -11.26
N GLU A 287 -10.25 9.45 -11.31
CA GLU A 287 -9.75 8.38 -10.45
C GLU A 287 -8.30 7.99 -10.83
N ARG A 288 -7.98 7.97 -12.13
CA ARG A 288 -6.59 7.80 -12.60
C ARG A 288 -5.70 8.93 -12.06
N GLU A 289 -6.06 10.20 -12.27
CA GLU A 289 -5.28 11.34 -11.76
C GLU A 289 -5.04 11.24 -10.25
N LYS A 290 -6.08 10.89 -9.49
CA LYS A 290 -5.98 10.68 -8.04
C LYS A 290 -4.96 9.58 -7.68
N THR A 291 -4.98 8.45 -8.39
CA THR A 291 -4.02 7.35 -8.13
C THR A 291 -2.59 7.74 -8.50
N GLN A 292 -2.41 8.49 -9.58
CA GLN A 292 -1.11 9.03 -10.01
C GLN A 292 -0.58 10.05 -9.00
N HIS A 293 -1.40 11.01 -8.57
CA HIS A 293 -1.04 12.00 -7.56
C HIS A 293 -0.68 11.33 -6.23
N THR A 294 -1.45 10.32 -5.81
CA THR A 294 -1.15 9.55 -4.58
C THR A 294 0.20 8.83 -4.69
N THR A 295 0.53 8.33 -5.88
CA THR A 295 1.81 7.66 -6.14
C THR A 295 2.97 8.64 -6.15
N TRP A 296 2.84 9.74 -6.87
CA TRP A 296 3.81 10.83 -6.85
C TRP A 296 4.04 11.35 -5.43
N LYS A 297 2.97 11.65 -4.68
CA LYS A 297 3.06 12.12 -3.29
C LYS A 297 3.80 11.16 -2.38
N ARG A 298 3.57 9.85 -2.54
CA ARG A 298 4.32 8.81 -1.81
C ARG A 298 5.80 8.85 -2.17
N ARG A 299 6.14 8.98 -3.45
CA ARG A 299 7.53 9.07 -3.90
C ARG A 299 8.22 10.35 -3.42
N VAL A 300 7.52 11.48 -3.33
CA VAL A 300 8.04 12.70 -2.70
C VAL A 300 8.36 12.45 -1.22
N GLU A 301 7.52 11.72 -0.50
CA GLU A 301 7.79 11.36 0.89
C GLU A 301 8.99 10.40 1.00
N ASP A 302 9.07 9.39 0.14
CA ASP A 302 10.23 8.48 0.06
C ASP A 302 11.51 9.28 -0.20
N TRP A 303 11.48 10.26 -1.13
CA TRP A 303 12.60 11.15 -1.41
C TRP A 303 13.03 11.96 -0.18
N ARG A 304 12.07 12.53 0.56
CA ARG A 304 12.36 13.29 1.79
C ARG A 304 13.04 12.39 2.81
N GLN A 305 12.56 11.16 2.98
CA GLN A 305 13.14 10.21 3.91
C GLN A 305 14.56 9.81 3.48
N LEU A 306 14.75 9.43 2.20
CA LEU A 306 16.06 9.07 1.66
C LEU A 306 17.08 10.23 1.74
N LYS A 307 16.66 11.47 1.47
CA LYS A 307 17.53 12.66 1.63
C LYS A 307 17.88 12.93 3.09
N THR A 308 16.93 12.71 4.01
CA THR A 308 17.16 12.84 5.44
C THR A 308 18.15 11.79 5.94
N ASP A 309 17.97 10.53 5.54
CA ASP A 309 18.88 9.44 5.88
C ASP A 309 20.28 9.68 5.31
N LEU A 310 20.39 10.16 4.08
CA LEU A 310 21.66 10.56 3.48
C LEU A 310 22.32 11.72 4.25
N ALA A 311 21.55 12.69 4.73
CA ALA A 311 22.06 13.79 5.54
C ALA A 311 22.55 13.32 6.92
N ILE A 312 21.86 12.35 7.53
CA ILE A 312 22.26 11.70 8.79
C ILE A 312 23.53 10.88 8.58
N GLN A 313 23.63 10.09 7.51
CA GLN A 313 24.84 9.34 7.18
C GLN A 313 26.03 10.28 6.95
N LYS A 314 25.85 11.34 6.15
CA LYS A 314 26.89 12.36 5.97
C LYS A 314 27.32 13.00 7.28
N PHE A 315 26.40 13.20 8.22
CA PHE A 315 26.74 13.70 9.56
C PHE A 315 27.54 12.68 10.37
N MET A 316 27.16 11.39 10.34
CA MET A 316 27.89 10.32 11.01
C MET A 316 29.32 10.14 10.45
N ASP A 317 29.52 10.45 9.18
CA ASP A 317 30.80 10.41 8.48
C ASP A 317 31.66 11.67 8.70
N LEU A 318 31.14 12.71 9.37
CA LEU A 318 31.93 13.87 9.83
C LEU A 318 32.81 13.49 11.04
N LYS A 319 33.70 12.52 10.86
CA LYS A 319 34.80 12.22 11.78
C LYS A 319 36.07 12.95 11.32
N PRO A 320 36.91 13.48 12.22
CA PRO A 320 38.19 14.06 11.84
C PRO A 320 39.01 13.03 11.03
N PRO A 321 39.65 13.43 9.91
CA PRO A 321 39.91 14.81 9.45
C PRO A 321 38.88 15.36 8.44
N ALA A 322 37.80 14.66 8.11
CA ALA A 322 36.82 15.06 7.09
C ALA A 322 35.88 16.21 7.52
N SER A 323 35.84 16.52 8.83
CA SER A 323 35.04 17.60 9.39
C SER A 323 35.66 18.98 9.12
N THR A 324 35.49 19.48 7.89
CA THR A 324 35.87 20.85 7.50
C THR A 324 34.70 21.81 7.63
N LYS A 325 34.98 23.10 7.88
CA LYS A 325 33.95 24.16 7.96
C LYS A 325 33.08 24.24 6.71
N SER A 326 33.63 23.91 5.53
CA SER A 326 32.87 23.85 4.27
C SER A 326 31.91 22.67 4.21
N ALA A 327 32.32 21.49 4.71
CA ALA A 327 31.48 20.29 4.76
C ALA A 327 30.28 20.48 5.70
N VAL A 328 30.50 21.13 6.84
CA VAL A 328 29.44 21.50 7.79
C VAL A 328 28.48 22.53 7.18
N TYR A 329 28.98 23.51 6.42
CA TYR A 329 28.14 24.50 5.73
C TYR A 329 27.29 23.87 4.61
N GLN A 330 27.86 22.95 3.83
CA GLN A 330 27.12 22.21 2.80
C GLN A 330 26.08 21.28 3.42
N TRP A 331 26.40 20.61 4.52
CA TRP A 331 25.43 19.81 5.28
C TRP A 331 24.27 20.66 5.80
N ASN A 332 24.56 21.82 6.41
CA ASN A 332 23.52 22.73 6.89
C ASN A 332 22.66 23.28 5.74
N LYS A 333 23.27 23.58 4.58
CA LYS A 333 22.52 23.98 3.37
C LYS A 333 21.59 22.87 2.87
N ASN A 334 22.05 21.61 2.90
CA ASN A 334 21.23 20.46 2.50
C ASN A 334 20.08 20.19 3.47
N ILE A 335 20.31 20.29 4.79
CA ILE A 335 19.23 20.21 5.79
C ILE A 335 18.27 21.38 5.64
N GLN A 336 18.77 22.59 5.39
CA GLN A 336 17.89 23.73 5.12
C GLN A 336 17.02 23.50 3.89
N MET A 337 17.52 22.88 2.81
CA MET A 337 16.70 22.55 1.64
C MET A 337 15.64 21.48 1.93
N VAL A 338 15.96 20.45 2.73
CA VAL A 338 14.98 19.43 3.15
C VAL A 338 13.96 19.99 4.15
N SER A 339 14.38 20.94 4.99
CA SER A 339 13.54 21.61 5.99
C SER A 339 12.75 22.80 5.44
N LYS A 340 13.00 23.25 4.20
CA LYS A 340 12.41 24.50 3.67
C LYS A 340 11.01 24.35 3.10
N GLU A 341 10.42 23.15 3.02
CA GLU A 341 9.00 23.01 2.65
C GLU A 341 8.10 23.19 3.88
N ILE A 342 7.50 24.37 4.05
CA ILE A 342 6.28 24.81 3.38
C ILE A 342 5.06 23.98 3.82
N VAL A 343 4.49 24.34 4.96
CA VAL A 343 3.08 23.99 5.24
C VAL A 343 2.20 25.24 5.31
N CYS A 344 2.77 26.42 5.57
CA CYS A 344 2.01 27.66 5.62
C CYS A 344 2.04 28.42 4.28
N GLN A 345 3.17 28.42 3.57
CA GLN A 345 3.31 29.18 2.32
C GLN A 345 2.45 28.59 1.17
N ASP A 346 2.48 27.26 0.94
CA ASP A 346 1.60 26.59 -0.04
C ASP A 346 0.13 26.70 0.33
N CYS A 347 -0.22 26.66 1.62
CA CYS A 347 -1.60 26.87 2.04
C CYS A 347 -2.08 28.29 1.71
N LEU A 348 -1.23 29.30 1.90
CA LEU A 348 -1.54 30.68 1.54
C LEU A 348 -1.62 30.87 0.01
N GLU A 349 -0.73 30.24 -0.74
CA GLU A 349 -0.73 30.29 -2.21
C GLU A 349 -1.93 29.56 -2.81
N GLN A 350 -2.34 28.42 -2.25
CA GLN A 350 -3.57 27.73 -2.62
C GLN A 350 -4.82 28.53 -2.24
N VAL A 351 -4.83 29.21 -1.09
CA VAL A 351 -5.93 30.11 -0.70
C VAL A 351 -6.06 31.27 -1.70
N ASP A 352 -4.95 31.84 -2.16
CA ASP A 352 -4.94 32.86 -3.20
C ASP A 352 -5.30 32.31 -4.60
N ALA A 353 -4.92 31.07 -4.92
CA ALA A 353 -5.35 30.40 -6.15
C ALA A 353 -6.86 30.14 -6.17
N ILE A 354 -7.42 29.66 -5.05
CA ILE A 354 -8.87 29.46 -4.88
C ILE A 354 -9.61 30.80 -4.97
N LYS A 355 -9.05 31.87 -4.40
CA LYS A 355 -9.60 33.22 -4.50
C LYS A 355 -9.66 33.70 -5.96
N LYS A 356 -8.57 33.52 -6.72
CA LYS A 356 -8.53 33.85 -8.17
C LYS A 356 -9.57 33.04 -8.94
N TYR A 357 -9.61 31.73 -8.74
CA TYR A 357 -10.57 30.83 -9.36
C TYR A 357 -12.03 31.22 -9.06
N MET A 358 -12.37 31.55 -7.80
CA MET A 358 -13.73 31.98 -7.42
C MET A 358 -14.18 33.25 -8.14
N ILE A 359 -13.25 34.17 -8.41
CA ILE A 359 -13.49 35.42 -9.12
C ILE A 359 -13.64 35.16 -10.63
N GLU A 360 -12.72 34.38 -11.21
CA GLU A 360 -12.68 34.07 -12.65
C GLU A 360 -13.86 33.18 -13.09
N ALA A 361 -14.29 32.24 -12.26
CA ALA A 361 -15.45 31.38 -12.50
C ALA A 361 -16.81 32.07 -12.22
N GLY A 362 -16.81 33.33 -11.78
CA GLY A 362 -18.04 34.11 -11.51
C GLY A 362 -18.87 33.62 -10.31
N ILE A 363 -18.33 32.74 -9.47
CA ILE A 363 -19.04 32.13 -8.32
C ILE A 363 -19.37 33.19 -7.26
N CYS A 364 -18.48 34.17 -7.07
CA CYS A 364 -18.70 35.28 -6.15
C CYS A 364 -17.90 36.53 -6.55
N GLY A 365 -18.47 37.72 -6.31
CA GLY A 365 -17.81 38.99 -6.60
C GLY A 365 -16.61 39.27 -5.68
N LEU A 366 -15.69 40.15 -6.13
CA LEU A 366 -14.40 40.48 -5.49
C LEU A 366 -14.48 40.67 -3.97
N LEU A 367 -15.48 41.43 -3.49
CA LEU A 367 -15.66 41.73 -2.07
C LEU A 367 -16.07 40.50 -1.25
N LYS A 368 -16.90 39.62 -1.82
CA LYS A 368 -17.39 38.42 -1.13
C LYS A 368 -16.33 37.32 -1.10
N ALA A 369 -15.53 37.19 -2.17
CA ALA A 369 -14.35 36.31 -2.19
C ALA A 369 -13.30 36.74 -1.16
N LYS A 370 -12.99 38.05 -1.08
CA LYS A 370 -12.09 38.60 -0.06
C LYS A 370 -12.59 38.32 1.36
N HIS A 371 -13.88 38.52 1.61
CA HIS A 371 -14.50 38.23 2.90
C HIS A 371 -14.42 36.74 3.31
N ILE A 372 -14.58 35.81 2.36
CA ILE A 372 -14.46 34.36 2.62
C ILE A 372 -13.01 33.99 2.94
N VAL A 373 -12.04 34.51 2.17
CA VAL A 373 -10.62 34.25 2.42
C VAL A 373 -10.21 34.76 3.80
N GLU A 374 -10.57 36.01 4.12
CA GLU A 374 -10.17 36.64 5.38
C GLU A 374 -10.85 36.02 6.61
N ASN A 375 -12.14 35.67 6.53
CA ASN A 375 -12.90 35.21 7.70
C ASN A 375 -13.06 33.69 7.82
N LYS A 376 -12.77 32.92 6.78
CA LYS A 376 -12.93 31.45 6.79
C LYS A 376 -11.62 30.72 6.51
N MET A 377 -10.88 31.12 5.48
CA MET A 377 -9.68 30.38 5.06
C MET A 377 -8.44 30.72 5.89
N LEU A 378 -8.13 32.01 6.09
CA LEU A 378 -6.97 32.44 6.89
C LEU A 378 -7.00 31.95 8.34
N PRO A 379 -8.15 31.92 9.05
CA PRO A 379 -8.20 31.34 10.39
C PRO A 379 -7.84 29.85 10.43
N LEU A 380 -8.23 29.06 9.43
CA LEU A 380 -7.86 27.64 9.34
C LEU A 380 -6.36 27.46 9.11
N VAL A 381 -5.75 28.32 8.29
CA VAL A 381 -4.29 28.36 8.11
C VAL A 381 -3.61 28.75 9.42
N GLY A 382 -4.15 29.74 10.14
CA GLY A 382 -3.65 30.17 11.46
C GLY A 382 -3.75 29.07 12.52
N ASP A 383 -4.87 28.35 12.60
CA ASP A 383 -5.04 27.22 13.51
C ASP A 383 -4.04 26.10 13.19
N ARG A 384 -3.82 25.82 11.90
CA ARG A 384 -2.84 24.83 11.46
C ARG A 384 -1.42 25.27 11.81
N GLN A 385 -1.07 26.53 11.58
CA GLN A 385 0.22 27.11 11.94
C GLN A 385 0.47 27.00 13.45
N ARG A 386 -0.52 27.34 14.29
CA ARG A 386 -0.41 27.23 15.76
C ARG A 386 -0.09 25.80 16.19
N VAL A 387 -0.77 24.80 15.62
CA VAL A 387 -0.49 23.38 15.93
C VAL A 387 0.94 22.99 15.54
N TYR A 388 1.47 23.53 14.44
CA TYR A 388 2.86 23.31 14.06
C TYR A 388 3.85 23.97 15.02
N GLU A 389 3.60 25.22 15.42
CA GLU A 389 4.42 25.93 16.40
C GLU A 389 4.43 25.21 17.76
N GLU A 390 3.27 24.75 18.23
CA GLU A 390 3.15 23.96 19.47
C GLU A 390 3.92 22.63 19.39
N ASN A 391 3.87 21.95 18.24
CA ASN A 391 4.63 20.71 18.04
C ASN A 391 6.15 20.97 18.00
N LEU A 392 6.59 22.06 17.39
CA LEU A 392 7.99 22.47 17.38
C LEU A 392 8.50 22.79 18.79
N GLU A 393 7.75 23.58 19.55
CA GLU A 393 8.07 23.90 20.94
C GLU A 393 8.13 22.63 21.81
N THR A 394 7.19 21.70 21.60
CA THR A 394 7.19 20.39 22.28
C THR A 394 8.43 19.56 21.93
N MET A 395 8.84 19.56 20.66
CA MET A 395 10.03 18.84 20.21
C MET A 395 11.32 19.45 20.77
N GLU A 396 11.44 20.78 20.76
CA GLU A 396 12.57 21.52 21.35
C GLU A 396 12.70 21.20 22.84
N LYS A 397 11.59 21.26 23.58
CA LYS A 397 11.56 20.91 25.00
C LYS A 397 11.98 19.45 25.26
N ASN A 398 11.49 18.51 24.45
CA ASN A 398 11.87 17.09 24.59
C ASN A 398 13.36 16.86 24.33
N LEU A 399 13.96 17.60 23.39
CA LEU A 399 15.40 17.51 23.11
C LEU A 399 16.23 18.06 24.27
N ASP A 400 15.83 19.20 24.85
CA ASP A 400 16.48 19.76 26.03
C ASP A 400 16.37 18.84 27.25
N ASP A 401 15.19 18.27 27.49
CA ASP A 401 14.97 17.28 28.56
C ASP A 401 15.83 16.01 28.35
N HIS A 402 15.98 15.55 27.10
CA HIS A 402 16.85 14.42 26.78
C HIS A 402 18.34 14.76 26.99
N ASN A 403 18.76 15.96 26.58
CA ASN A 403 20.14 16.40 26.71
C ASN A 403 20.54 16.59 28.18
N THR A 404 19.68 17.23 28.98
CA THR A 404 19.88 17.39 30.43
C THR A 404 19.99 16.03 31.13
N LYS A 405 19.08 15.09 30.84
CA LYS A 405 19.12 13.73 31.38
C LYS A 405 20.41 12.98 31.01
N THR A 406 20.83 13.09 29.74
CA THR A 406 22.06 12.45 29.24
C THR A 406 23.29 13.03 29.95
N ASN A 407 23.34 14.37 30.10
CA ASN A 407 24.43 15.05 30.80
C ASN A 407 24.51 14.63 32.27
N ASP A 408 23.38 14.47 32.95
CA ASP A 408 23.35 14.03 34.36
C ASP A 408 23.77 12.55 34.51
N GLN A 409 23.44 11.71 33.55
CA GLN A 409 23.96 10.34 33.47
C GLN A 409 25.47 10.32 33.23
N LEU A 410 25.99 11.15 32.32
CA LEU A 410 27.42 11.28 32.07
C LEU A 410 28.18 11.78 33.30
N LYS A 411 27.65 12.77 34.04
CA LYS A 411 28.22 13.21 35.32
C LYS A 411 28.27 12.09 36.36
N SER A 412 27.22 11.27 36.43
CA SER A 412 27.16 10.13 37.35
C SER A 412 28.18 9.05 36.96
N LEU A 413 28.29 8.76 35.66
CA LEU A 413 29.31 7.84 35.12
C LEU A 413 30.73 8.35 35.37
N PHE A 414 30.97 9.65 35.19
CA PHE A 414 32.25 10.28 35.48
C PHE A 414 32.62 10.15 36.96
N LYS A 415 31.69 10.45 37.88
CA LYS A 415 31.91 10.27 39.33
C LYS A 415 32.21 8.83 39.68
N TYR A 416 31.51 7.88 39.04
CA TYR A 416 31.74 6.46 39.23
C TYR A 416 33.14 6.03 38.75
N ALA A 417 33.54 6.43 37.54
CA ALA A 417 34.86 6.13 37.00
C ALA A 417 35.98 6.79 37.84
N GLN A 418 35.77 8.03 38.27
CA GLN A 418 36.69 8.74 39.17
C GLN A 418 36.84 8.01 40.50
N GLY A 419 35.75 7.52 41.09
CA GLY A 419 35.81 6.74 42.32
C GLY A 419 36.60 5.44 42.16
N SER A 420 36.44 4.75 41.03
CA SER A 420 37.20 3.52 40.73
C SER A 420 38.70 3.81 40.58
N ALA A 421 39.06 4.88 39.87
CA ALA A 421 40.46 5.30 39.71
C ALA A 421 41.08 5.68 41.06
N HIS A 422 40.32 6.40 41.91
CA HIS A 422 40.79 6.78 43.23
C HIS A 422 41.14 5.57 44.13
N VAL A 423 40.38 4.48 44.05
CA VAL A 423 40.69 3.24 44.80
C VAL A 423 42.04 2.64 44.38
N TRP A 424 42.38 2.71 43.09
CA TRP A 424 43.69 2.30 42.57
C TRP A 424 44.81 3.24 43.03
N ASP A 425 44.61 4.56 42.91
CA ASP A 425 45.60 5.55 43.34
C ASP A 425 45.98 5.38 44.83
N VAL A 426 44.98 5.11 45.69
CA VAL A 426 45.21 4.86 47.12
C VAL A 426 46.07 3.60 47.33
N HIS A 427 45.83 2.54 46.56
CA HIS A 427 46.62 1.31 46.63
C HIS A 427 48.07 1.54 46.16
N GLU A 428 48.27 2.26 45.06
CA GLU A 428 49.59 2.60 44.55
C GLU A 428 50.41 3.41 45.58
N ILE A 429 49.77 4.40 46.21
CA ILE A 429 50.38 5.16 47.32
C ILE A 429 50.70 4.24 48.51
N GLY A 430 49.81 3.30 48.83
CA GLY A 430 50.01 2.30 49.88
C GLY A 430 51.24 1.42 49.65
N LEU A 431 51.39 0.89 48.44
CA LEU A 431 52.57 0.11 48.04
C LEU A 431 53.86 0.91 48.14
N ALA A 432 53.87 2.15 47.62
CA ALA A 432 55.03 3.04 47.72
C ALA A 432 55.40 3.34 49.19
N LYS A 433 54.41 3.40 50.09
CA LYS A 433 54.65 3.57 51.53
C LYS A 433 55.28 2.32 52.16
N GLN A 434 54.82 1.12 51.79
CA GLN A 434 55.42 -0.13 52.28
C GLN A 434 56.86 -0.31 51.78
N GLU A 435 57.15 0.08 50.54
CA GLU A 435 58.51 0.07 49.99
C GLU A 435 59.44 1.00 50.75
N ARG A 436 59.02 2.26 51.01
CA ARG A 436 59.81 3.19 51.83
C ARG A 436 60.04 2.66 53.25
N ALA A 437 59.03 2.05 53.87
CA ALA A 437 59.15 1.48 55.20
C ALA A 437 60.15 0.30 55.24
N LEU A 438 60.26 -0.48 54.15
CA LEU A 438 61.31 -1.49 54.02
C LEU A 438 62.70 -0.85 53.90
N GLN A 439 62.84 0.13 53.01
CA GLN A 439 64.11 0.84 52.80
C GLN A 439 64.62 1.46 54.11
N GLU A 440 63.75 2.08 54.89
CA GLU A 440 64.10 2.67 56.19
C GLU A 440 64.57 1.60 57.20
N LYS A 441 63.92 0.43 57.25
CA LYS A 441 64.35 -0.67 58.12
C LYS A 441 65.72 -1.23 57.72
N LEU A 442 65.97 -1.38 56.42
CA LEU A 442 67.27 -1.84 55.90
C LEU A 442 68.37 -0.83 56.18
N GLU A 443 68.11 0.46 55.95
CA GLU A 443 69.06 1.53 56.23
C GLU A 443 69.43 1.59 57.71
N ASN A 444 68.44 1.50 58.60
CA ASN A 444 68.67 1.47 60.05
C ASN A 444 69.52 0.26 60.48
N CYS A 445 69.25 -0.93 59.90
CA CYS A 445 70.02 -2.14 60.16
C CYS A 445 71.47 -1.98 59.71
N ARG A 446 71.68 -1.46 58.50
CA ARG A 446 73.02 -1.16 57.95
C ARG A 446 73.77 -0.17 58.82
N GLN A 447 73.15 0.96 59.17
CA GLN A 447 73.78 1.98 59.99
C GLN A 447 74.15 1.45 61.38
N GLN A 448 73.31 0.60 61.98
CA GLN A 448 73.62 -0.03 63.27
C GLN A 448 74.82 -0.98 63.16
N HIS A 449 74.89 -1.80 62.11
CA HIS A 449 76.03 -2.68 61.86
C HIS A 449 77.31 -1.89 61.60
N ASP A 450 77.26 -0.87 60.74
CA ASP A 450 78.43 -0.05 60.38
C ASP A 450 79.04 0.61 61.62
N ASN A 451 78.21 1.17 62.51
CA ASN A 451 78.68 1.74 63.78
C ASN A 451 79.37 0.68 64.66
N GLN A 452 78.78 -0.51 64.80
CA GLN A 452 79.37 -1.58 65.59
C GLN A 452 80.65 -2.16 64.96
N ASN A 453 80.70 -2.19 63.63
CA ASN A 453 81.86 -2.66 62.90
C ASN A 453 83.02 -1.67 63.04
N GLN A 454 82.74 -0.37 62.93
CA GLN A 454 83.73 0.68 63.15
C GLN A 454 84.36 0.61 64.56
N ASP A 455 83.54 0.36 65.60
CA ASP A 455 84.04 0.16 66.96
C ASP A 455 84.94 -1.08 67.08
N LYS A 456 84.60 -2.18 66.40
CA LYS A 456 85.39 -3.42 66.39
C LYS A 456 86.70 -3.26 65.60
N GLU A 457 86.66 -2.55 64.48
CA GLU A 457 87.85 -2.20 63.69
C GLU A 457 88.82 -1.33 64.49
N ALA A 458 88.32 -0.29 65.17
CA ALA A 458 89.14 0.54 66.04
C ALA A 458 89.79 -0.26 67.18
N ASN A 459 89.05 -1.23 67.77
CA ASN A 459 89.59 -2.13 68.78
C ASN A 459 90.66 -3.08 68.21
N LEU A 460 90.46 -3.60 67.00
CA LEU A 460 91.44 -4.43 66.31
C LEU A 460 92.72 -3.64 66.01
N ASP A 461 92.61 -2.40 65.54
CA ASP A 461 93.74 -1.50 65.29
C ASP A 461 94.57 -1.28 66.56
N ILE A 462 93.92 -1.05 67.71
CA ILE A 462 94.61 -0.92 69.00
C ILE A 462 95.37 -2.20 69.36
N VAL A 463 94.81 -3.38 69.09
CA VAL A 463 95.49 -4.66 69.36
C VAL A 463 96.65 -4.87 68.40
N MET A 464 96.48 -4.55 67.11
CA MET A 464 97.55 -4.64 66.11
C MET A 464 98.72 -3.72 66.43
N ASP A 465 98.46 -2.49 66.88
CA ASP A 465 99.52 -1.56 67.27
C ASP A 465 100.25 -2.00 68.55
N LYS A 466 99.56 -2.63 69.50
CA LYS A 466 100.22 -3.25 70.67
C LYS A 466 101.15 -4.39 70.25
N MET A 467 100.71 -5.25 69.33
CA MET A 467 101.54 -6.33 68.79
C MET A 467 102.82 -5.80 68.11
N ARG A 468 102.73 -4.69 67.38
CA ARG A 468 103.89 -4.04 66.76
C ARG A 468 104.92 -3.55 67.80
N GLN A 469 104.48 -3.26 69.02
CA GLN A 469 105.30 -2.68 70.10
C GLN A 469 105.75 -3.70 71.16
N ASP A 470 105.32 -4.97 71.07
CA ASP A 470 105.61 -5.98 72.09
C ASP A 470 107.10 -6.39 72.11
N ALA A 471 107.72 -6.37 73.30
CA ALA A 471 109.15 -6.66 73.48
C ALA A 471 109.47 -8.14 73.77
N THR A 472 108.46 -9.00 73.97
CA THR A 472 108.65 -10.43 74.29
C THR A 472 107.72 -11.32 73.48
N GLU A 473 108.20 -12.50 73.09
CA GLU A 473 107.43 -13.48 72.31
C GLU A 473 106.13 -13.91 73.02
N GLY A 474 106.19 -14.04 74.35
CA GLY A 474 105.01 -14.37 75.17
C GLY A 474 103.90 -13.31 75.09
N ALA A 475 104.25 -12.02 75.16
CA ALA A 475 103.29 -10.92 75.03
C ALA A 475 102.70 -10.85 73.62
N LEU A 476 103.54 -11.01 72.59
CA LEU A 476 103.12 -11.02 71.18
C LEU A 476 102.11 -12.15 70.90
N LYS A 477 102.33 -13.34 71.45
CA LYS A 477 101.42 -14.49 71.30
C LYS A 477 100.05 -14.24 71.93
N VAL A 478 100.00 -13.56 73.09
CA VAL A 478 98.75 -13.19 73.76
C VAL A 478 97.98 -12.15 72.93
N ASN A 479 98.66 -11.13 72.40
CA ASN A 479 97.99 -10.10 71.60
C ASN A 479 97.59 -10.61 70.20
N LEU A 480 98.34 -11.55 69.60
CA LEU A 480 97.94 -12.25 68.37
C LEU A 480 96.63 -13.03 68.57
N ASN A 481 96.52 -13.78 69.66
CA ASN A 481 95.27 -14.49 69.98
C ASN A 481 94.10 -13.51 70.13
N LYS A 482 94.31 -12.36 70.78
CA LYS A 482 93.28 -11.31 70.87
C LYS A 482 92.89 -10.74 69.50
N ALA A 483 93.85 -10.55 68.58
CA ALA A 483 93.57 -10.07 67.24
C ALA A 483 92.74 -11.07 66.42
N LEU A 484 93.06 -12.37 66.53
CA LEU A 484 92.27 -13.45 65.92
C LEU A 484 90.86 -13.51 66.52
N GLU A 485 90.73 -13.41 67.85
CA GLU A 485 89.42 -13.31 68.51
C GLU A 485 88.61 -12.08 68.08
N MET A 486 89.26 -10.94 67.77
CA MET A 486 88.59 -9.76 67.22
C MET A 486 88.13 -9.97 65.78
N LEU A 487 88.94 -10.62 64.94
CA LEU A 487 88.56 -10.96 63.57
C LEU A 487 87.39 -11.93 63.53
N ASP A 488 87.37 -12.94 64.41
CA ASP A 488 86.22 -13.86 64.54
C ASP A 488 84.95 -13.10 64.95
N LYS A 489 85.05 -12.17 65.91
CA LYS A 489 83.90 -11.32 66.30
C LYS A 489 83.41 -10.40 65.19
N ILE A 490 84.29 -9.91 64.32
CA ILE A 490 83.91 -9.12 63.14
C ILE A 490 83.19 -10.02 62.14
N LYS A 491 83.75 -11.20 61.84
CA LYS A 491 83.13 -12.19 60.95
C LYS A 491 81.72 -12.58 61.44
N ASP A 492 81.60 -12.94 62.72
CA ASP A 492 80.30 -13.29 63.32
C ASP A 492 79.31 -12.12 63.23
N ALA A 493 79.78 -10.88 63.35
CA ALA A 493 78.93 -9.70 63.20
C ALA A 493 78.37 -9.55 61.79
N TYR A 494 79.17 -9.80 60.76
CA TYR A 494 78.71 -9.81 59.37
C TYR A 494 77.73 -10.96 59.09
N GLU A 495 77.93 -12.13 59.69
CA GLU A 495 76.99 -13.25 59.58
C GLU A 495 75.64 -12.93 60.24
N ILE A 496 75.67 -12.29 61.41
CA ILE A 496 74.47 -11.82 62.11
C ILE A 496 73.77 -10.72 61.30
N PHE A 497 74.51 -9.74 60.79
CA PHE A 497 73.98 -8.66 59.95
C PHE A 497 73.29 -9.20 58.70
N HIS A 498 73.91 -10.16 58.01
CA HIS A 498 73.28 -10.80 56.86
C HIS A 498 71.98 -11.52 57.22
N GLN A 499 71.94 -12.20 58.38
CA GLN A 499 70.72 -12.84 58.89
C GLN A 499 69.63 -11.82 59.20
N ASP A 500 69.99 -10.69 59.82
CA ASP A 500 69.08 -9.60 60.17
C ASP A 500 68.52 -8.91 58.92
N GLU A 501 69.36 -8.53 57.94
CA GLU A 501 68.91 -7.95 56.66
C GLU A 501 68.01 -8.92 55.90
N THR A 502 68.40 -10.20 55.82
CA THR A 502 67.59 -11.22 55.17
C THR A 502 66.24 -11.40 55.89
N GLY A 503 66.23 -11.32 57.22
CA GLY A 503 65.03 -11.32 58.04
C GLY A 503 64.10 -10.16 57.70
N ILE A 504 64.64 -8.95 57.57
CA ILE A 504 63.89 -7.74 57.19
C ILE A 504 63.30 -7.89 55.78
N VAL A 505 64.08 -8.29 54.79
CA VAL A 505 63.60 -8.48 53.40
C VAL A 505 62.48 -9.53 53.33
N LYS A 506 62.58 -10.61 54.10
CA LYS A 506 61.53 -11.65 54.17
C LYS A 506 60.20 -11.14 54.70
N THR A 507 60.15 -9.97 55.35
CA THR A 507 58.88 -9.36 55.79
C THR A 507 58.15 -8.61 54.68
N TYR A 508 58.84 -8.20 53.61
CA TYR A 508 58.25 -7.38 52.54
C TYR A 508 57.07 -8.05 51.81
N PRO A 509 57.11 -9.35 51.44
CA PRO A 509 55.96 -10.01 50.84
C PRO A 509 54.69 -9.92 51.71
N ASN A 510 54.82 -10.04 53.03
CA ASN A 510 53.68 -9.92 53.95
C ASN A 510 53.13 -8.48 53.99
N MET A 511 54.01 -7.47 53.94
CA MET A 511 53.60 -6.06 53.87
C MET A 511 52.81 -5.77 52.58
N VAL A 512 53.26 -6.32 51.45
CA VAL A 512 52.56 -6.20 50.16
C VAL A 512 51.23 -6.96 50.18
N LEU A 513 51.18 -8.17 50.76
CA LEU A 513 49.94 -8.94 50.90
C LEU A 513 48.89 -8.19 51.72
N GLN A 514 49.28 -7.52 52.81
CA GLN A 514 48.36 -6.70 53.60
C GLN A 514 47.77 -5.53 52.80
N GLU A 515 48.58 -4.86 51.97
CA GLU A 515 48.08 -3.79 51.07
C GLU A 515 47.17 -4.35 49.97
N LEU A 516 47.46 -5.54 49.46
CA LEU A 516 46.61 -6.22 48.47
C LEU A 516 45.26 -6.65 49.06
N GLU A 517 45.24 -7.13 50.31
CA GLU A 517 43.99 -7.43 51.04
C GLU A 517 43.19 -6.15 51.32
N GLY A 518 43.86 -5.05 51.69
CA GLY A 518 43.24 -3.75 51.87
C GLY A 518 42.61 -3.20 50.58
N TYR A 519 43.35 -3.29 49.47
CA TYR A 519 42.87 -2.92 48.14
C TYR A 519 41.68 -3.77 47.71
N ASP A 520 41.74 -5.09 47.92
CA ASP A 520 40.63 -5.97 47.62
C ASP A 520 39.34 -5.60 48.36
N LEU A 521 39.43 -5.37 49.67
CA LEU A 521 38.28 -4.96 50.46
C LEU A 521 37.73 -3.61 49.98
N ALA A 522 38.59 -2.67 49.61
CA ALA A 522 38.20 -1.38 49.06
C ALA A 522 37.49 -1.51 47.70
N VAL A 523 37.98 -2.37 46.81
CA VAL A 523 37.34 -2.69 45.52
C VAL A 523 35.98 -3.34 45.74
N CYS A 524 35.90 -4.38 46.58
CA CYS A 524 34.66 -5.06 46.91
C CYS A 524 33.61 -4.08 47.49
N LYS A 525 34.04 -3.19 48.39
CA LYS A 525 33.19 -2.14 48.95
C LYS A 525 32.75 -1.12 47.91
N PHE A 526 33.65 -0.65 47.05
CA PHE A 526 33.34 0.37 46.03
C PHE A 526 32.33 -0.16 45.01
N PHE A 527 32.52 -1.39 44.55
CA PHE A 527 31.65 -2.03 43.56
C PHE A 527 30.44 -2.76 44.19
N MET A 528 30.32 -2.79 45.53
CA MET A 528 29.27 -3.50 46.27
C MET A 528 29.17 -4.98 45.89
N VAL A 529 30.33 -5.62 45.69
CA VAL A 529 30.46 -7.04 45.34
C VAL A 529 31.13 -7.79 46.48
N GLY A 530 30.77 -9.07 46.65
CA GLY A 530 31.49 -9.99 47.53
C GLY A 530 32.33 -10.97 46.72
N ARG A 531 33.46 -11.40 47.27
CA ARG A 531 34.24 -12.51 46.70
C ARG A 531 33.48 -13.83 46.83
N ASN A 532 33.58 -14.67 45.80
CA ASN A 532 33.00 -16.02 45.80
C ASN A 532 33.99 -16.96 46.53
N PRO A 533 33.55 -17.79 47.49
CA PRO A 533 34.45 -18.64 48.28
C PRO A 533 35.01 -19.88 47.55
N GLU A 534 34.79 -20.05 46.23
CA GLU A 534 35.04 -21.33 45.54
C GLU A 534 36.42 -21.54 44.92
N ASP A 535 37.38 -20.61 45.02
CA ASP A 535 38.74 -20.84 44.49
C ASP A 535 39.70 -21.51 45.51
N GLY A 536 39.16 -22.22 46.50
CA GLY A 536 39.95 -22.98 47.47
C GLY A 536 39.20 -24.17 48.06
N GLN A 537 39.37 -25.34 47.44
CA GLN A 537 39.10 -26.69 47.96
C GLN A 537 37.63 -27.17 48.07
N GLY A 538 37.30 -28.19 47.28
CA GLY A 538 36.39 -29.30 47.66
C GLY A 538 34.87 -29.06 47.61
N ARG A 539 34.17 -29.79 46.72
CA ARG A 539 32.77 -30.21 46.96
C ARG A 539 32.68 -31.09 48.23
N PRO A 540 31.52 -31.25 48.91
CA PRO A 540 30.12 -31.07 48.46
C PRO A 540 29.32 -30.09 49.39
N GLU A 541 28.09 -29.64 49.13
CA GLU A 541 26.84 -30.41 49.16
C GLU A 541 25.64 -29.50 48.78
N LYS A 542 24.57 -30.09 48.26
CA LYS A 542 23.35 -29.41 47.79
C LYS A 542 22.55 -28.82 48.96
N VAL A 543 22.17 -27.53 48.86
CA VAL A 543 20.92 -27.03 49.46
C VAL A 543 20.17 -26.13 48.49
N THR A 544 18.87 -26.38 48.41
CA THR A 544 17.87 -25.89 47.47
C THR A 544 17.19 -24.57 47.87
N LYS A 545 16.76 -23.81 46.84
CA LYS A 545 15.69 -22.76 46.78
C LYS A 545 16.05 -21.37 47.34
N SER A 546 15.76 -20.22 46.71
CA SER A 546 14.69 -19.79 45.79
C SER A 546 15.10 -18.47 45.05
N PRO A 547 14.35 -17.99 44.04
CA PRO A 547 14.86 -17.01 43.08
C PRO A 547 14.48 -15.56 43.44
N SER A 548 15.48 -14.70 43.72
CA SER A 548 15.33 -13.25 43.57
C SER A 548 16.12 -12.80 42.34
N LYS A 549 15.39 -12.23 41.38
CA LYS A 549 15.94 -11.70 40.14
C LYS A 549 16.69 -10.40 40.43
N THR A 550 17.95 -10.52 40.80
CA THR A 550 18.96 -9.47 40.57
C THR A 550 20.07 -10.15 39.80
N LYS A 551 20.20 -9.85 38.50
CA LYS A 551 21.30 -10.35 37.68
C LYS A 551 22.60 -9.84 38.30
N LYS A 552 23.24 -10.67 39.14
CA LYS A 552 24.64 -10.48 39.53
C LYS A 552 25.47 -10.62 38.26
N VAL A 553 26.01 -9.51 37.78
CA VAL A 553 27.04 -9.53 36.75
C VAL A 553 28.31 -10.02 37.43
N VAL A 554 28.71 -11.25 37.10
CA VAL A 554 29.94 -11.88 37.60
C VAL A 554 31.05 -11.45 36.65
N ILE A 555 31.97 -10.62 37.12
CA ILE A 555 33.18 -10.25 36.37
C ILE A 555 34.34 -11.04 36.97
N THR A 556 34.89 -11.96 36.19
CA THR A 556 36.13 -12.66 36.51
C THR A 556 37.30 -11.71 36.24
N CYS A 557 37.87 -11.10 37.28
CA CYS A 557 39.13 -10.37 37.15
C CYS A 557 40.27 -11.37 37.02
N LEU A 558 40.67 -11.68 35.79
CA LEU A 558 41.96 -12.30 35.48
C LEU A 558 43.06 -11.24 35.63
N LEU A 559 43.45 -10.93 36.87
CA LEU A 559 44.73 -10.29 37.14
C LEU A 559 45.82 -11.37 37.15
N HIS A 560 46.18 -11.85 35.96
CA HIS A 560 47.47 -12.50 35.75
C HIS A 560 48.44 -11.41 35.32
N HIS A 561 49.20 -10.89 36.28
CA HIS A 561 50.41 -10.12 35.98
C HIS A 561 51.39 -11.01 35.21
N LYS A 562 51.85 -10.50 34.06
CA LYS A 562 53.19 -10.76 33.54
C LYS A 562 54.02 -9.50 33.75
#